data_AF-A0A7C2U3C5-F1
#
_entry.id   AF-A0A7C2U3C5-F1
#
_cell.length_a   1.000
_cell.length_b   1.000
_cell.length_c   1.000
_cell.angle_alpha   90.00
_cell.angle_beta   90.00
_cell.angle_gamma   90.00
#
_symmetry.space_group_name_H-M   'P 1'
#
loop_
_entity.id
_entity.type
_entity.pdbx_description
1 polymer ?
#
loop_
_entity_poly.entity_id
_entity_poly.type
_entity_poly.pdbx_seq_one_letter_code
_entity_poly.pdbx_strand_id
1 'polypeptide(L)'
;MPNNYKNPNIRPTVIKRLELYKDRWTSYGATAGILGISEKLSPKDLRRFEIFRDYDDEFLEEISADVSVAKWKKHAILFEEGTYVDMAFFIVQGAVEVYLHKSNGAAPFRRANVRAEEAGKTVLQTQLEKQNKNSETIIFLSAMDFNLQAGGVLELGPGEIFGEIGAMNGWPQSATARAATDCVLAQIRVPALRRMKRKSPALKQRLDKIYRERSLLAQLRTTPLLRPCDEAFLEALAKKVELVSCEPNEIIAQEGGPVEAFYLVRSGFVKLSQKMGEGELVVSYLSKGMTLGEAELLVEGVRGWNCTAASVEFTDLAKIGREDFLILTQKYSSIGKQLWETAVARLKQAGFSKKNISSSQFMQTALEKGLVQGHSILVIDLNVCTRCDECVRGCADTHEGRPRFVREGDKHENLLITKACYHCHDPVCLVGCPTGAIRRAEVGDVVEIADALCIGCQACANNCPYDAIVMHETGETWAENMIPELLRGKPRLLASKCDLCYKTNHGPACVNNCPHGCAIRIGSVEEFQRLAMRR
;
A
#
# COMPACT_ATOMS: atom_id res chain seq x y z
N MET A 1 17.39 46.72 -8.66
CA MET A 1 18.24 47.35 -7.64
C MET A 1 18.78 46.28 -6.69
N PRO A 2 20.03 46.40 -6.20
CA PRO A 2 20.88 45.25 -5.84
C PRO A 2 21.03 45.05 -4.32
N ASN A 3 21.20 43.79 -3.87
CA ASN A 3 21.99 43.33 -2.70
C ASN A 3 21.57 41.92 -2.24
N ASN A 4 22.40 41.04 -1.70
CA ASN A 4 23.86 40.87 -1.68
C ASN A 4 24.09 39.51 -0.99
N TYR A 5 24.40 38.43 -1.70
CA TYR A 5 24.98 37.20 -1.11
C TYR A 5 25.76 36.44 -2.19
N LYS A 6 26.93 36.97 -2.56
CA LYS A 6 27.97 36.19 -3.24
C LYS A 6 28.86 35.55 -2.16
N ASN A 7 28.67 34.26 -1.89
CA ASN A 7 29.74 33.42 -1.33
C ASN A 7 30.38 32.65 -2.51
N PRO A 8 31.62 32.97 -2.91
CA PRO A 8 32.21 32.49 -4.16
C PRO A 8 32.67 31.01 -4.15
N ASN A 9 32.48 30.27 -3.04
CA ASN A 9 32.95 28.87 -2.91
C ASN A 9 31.86 27.79 -2.95
N ILE A 10 30.61 28.12 -3.29
CA ILE A 10 29.55 27.11 -3.50
C ILE A 10 29.37 26.89 -5.00
N ARG A 11 29.67 25.67 -5.47
CA ARG A 11 29.54 25.31 -6.90
C ARG A 11 28.10 25.57 -7.37
N PRO A 12 27.87 26.21 -8.54
CA PRO A 12 26.53 26.49 -9.08
C PRO A 12 25.59 25.27 -9.21
N THR A 13 26.16 24.07 -9.25
CA THR A 13 25.47 22.76 -9.23
C THR A 13 24.75 22.47 -7.90
N VAL A 14 25.20 23.02 -6.78
CA VAL A 14 24.60 22.80 -5.44
C VAL A 14 23.35 23.65 -5.23
N ILE A 15 23.35 24.89 -5.72
CA ILE A 15 22.21 25.82 -5.61
C ILE A 15 21.08 25.43 -6.58
N LYS A 16 21.40 24.94 -7.77
CA LYS A 16 20.39 24.44 -8.72
C LYS A 16 19.75 23.13 -8.26
N ARG A 17 20.52 22.17 -7.70
CA ARG A 17 19.97 20.91 -7.14
C ARG A 17 18.99 21.13 -5.99
N LEU A 18 19.21 22.15 -5.19
CA LEU A 18 18.31 22.59 -4.12
C LEU A 18 16.90 22.96 -4.61
N GLU A 19 16.76 23.50 -5.82
CA GLU A 19 15.46 23.93 -6.35
C GLU A 19 14.68 22.81 -7.05
N LEU A 20 15.33 21.68 -7.29
CA LEU A 20 14.82 20.67 -8.21
C LEU A 20 14.41 19.36 -7.57
N TYR A 21 14.78 19.23 -6.32
CA TYR A 21 14.14 18.31 -5.40
C TYR A 21 13.04 18.99 -4.57
N LYS A 22 12.83 20.31 -4.72
CA LYS A 22 11.69 21.01 -4.11
C LYS A 22 10.35 20.43 -4.58
N ASP A 23 10.28 19.95 -5.82
CA ASP A 23 9.06 19.36 -6.40
C ASP A 23 9.02 17.83 -6.35
N ARG A 24 10.08 17.12 -5.93
CA ARG A 24 10.06 15.63 -5.90
C ARG A 24 9.23 15.03 -4.75
N TRP A 25 8.74 15.90 -3.87
CA TRP A 25 8.11 15.56 -2.60
C TRP A 25 6.82 16.34 -2.35
N THR A 26 6.26 17.12 -3.29
CA THR A 26 5.14 18.06 -3.04
C THR A 26 3.76 17.42 -2.77
N SER A 27 3.69 16.12 -2.52
CA SER A 27 2.72 15.60 -1.53
C SER A 27 2.92 16.28 -0.15
N TYR A 28 4.10 16.88 0.06
CA TYR A 28 4.59 17.76 1.11
C TYR A 28 5.45 18.86 0.46
N GLY A 29 4.86 20.04 0.22
CA GLY A 29 5.43 21.08 -0.65
C GLY A 29 6.86 21.56 -0.35
N ALA A 30 7.39 22.48 -1.16
CA ALA A 30 8.65 23.22 -0.90
C ALA A 30 8.69 24.00 0.44
N THR A 31 7.56 24.03 1.15
CA THR A 31 7.38 24.46 2.55
C THR A 31 7.80 23.42 3.59
N ALA A 32 8.11 22.18 3.19
CA ALA A 32 8.41 21.04 4.08
C ALA A 32 9.80 21.08 4.74
N GLY A 33 10.67 22.03 4.38
CA GLY A 33 11.92 22.27 5.11
C GLY A 33 13.13 21.43 4.67
N ILE A 34 13.14 20.81 3.49
CA ILE A 34 14.36 20.16 2.95
C ILE A 34 15.42 21.21 2.59
N LEU A 35 16.64 21.03 3.11
CA LEU A 35 17.84 21.86 2.87
C LEU A 35 18.79 21.26 1.82
N GLY A 36 18.55 20.04 1.36
CA GLY A 36 19.34 19.39 0.33
C GLY A 36 19.11 17.90 0.30
N ILE A 37 19.38 17.24 -0.82
CA ILE A 37 19.18 15.79 -0.96
C ILE A 37 20.25 15.21 -1.88
N SER A 38 20.67 13.99 -1.59
CA SER A 38 21.69 13.29 -2.36
C SER A 38 21.19 12.94 -3.75
N GLU A 39 22.14 12.80 -4.66
CA GLU A 39 21.89 12.08 -5.90
C GLU A 39 21.84 10.57 -5.64
N LYS A 40 21.78 9.78 -6.73
CA LYS A 40 22.02 8.34 -6.67
C LYS A 40 23.35 8.11 -5.94
N LEU A 41 23.26 7.41 -4.82
CA LEU A 41 24.41 7.12 -3.97
C LEU A 41 25.13 5.90 -4.53
N SER A 42 26.46 5.97 -4.62
CA SER A 42 27.25 4.77 -4.93
C SER A 42 27.17 3.77 -3.77
N PRO A 43 27.42 2.46 -4.00
CA PRO A 43 27.53 1.48 -2.91
C PRO A 43 28.47 1.93 -1.79
N LYS A 44 29.60 2.56 -2.15
CA LYS A 44 30.57 3.12 -1.21
C LYS A 44 29.98 4.25 -0.36
N ASP A 45 29.11 5.07 -0.92
CA ASP A 45 28.45 6.15 -0.17
C ASP A 45 27.34 5.60 0.73
N LEU A 46 26.57 4.61 0.25
CA LEU A 46 25.51 3.95 1.03
C LEU A 46 26.07 3.27 2.28
N ARG A 47 27.17 2.51 2.16
CA ARG A 47 27.81 1.83 3.31
C ARG A 47 28.25 2.76 4.45
N ARG A 48 28.32 4.07 4.23
CA ARG A 48 28.61 5.03 5.31
C ARG A 48 27.51 5.05 6.37
N PHE A 49 26.27 4.77 5.99
CA PHE A 49 25.15 4.71 6.91
C PHE A 49 24.98 3.29 7.46
N GLU A 50 24.77 3.19 8.77
CA GLU A 50 24.73 1.93 9.51
C GLU A 50 23.78 0.90 8.89
N ILE A 51 22.58 1.32 8.50
CA ILE A 51 21.55 0.46 7.93
C ILE A 51 21.97 -0.24 6.61
N PHE A 52 23.00 0.25 5.91
CA PHE A 52 23.44 -0.33 4.63
C PHE A 52 24.77 -1.11 4.72
N ARG A 53 25.43 -1.16 5.89
CA ARG A 53 26.79 -1.71 6.02
C ARG A 53 26.90 -3.19 5.67
N ASP A 54 25.85 -3.96 5.97
CA ASP A 54 25.84 -5.41 5.87
C ASP A 54 25.52 -5.94 4.46
N TYR A 55 25.27 -5.05 3.49
CA TYR A 55 24.94 -5.43 2.12
C TYR A 55 26.18 -5.35 1.19
N ASP A 56 26.24 -6.25 0.22
CA ASP A 56 27.26 -6.22 -0.84
C ASP A 56 27.00 -5.12 -1.89
N ASP A 57 28.03 -4.82 -2.68
CA ASP A 57 28.00 -3.70 -3.62
C ASP A 57 27.02 -3.91 -4.77
N GLU A 58 26.89 -5.15 -5.25
CA GLU A 58 25.93 -5.51 -6.29
C GLU A 58 24.50 -5.17 -5.83
N PHE A 59 24.11 -5.62 -4.64
CA PHE A 59 22.79 -5.32 -4.09
C PHE A 59 22.58 -3.83 -3.81
N LEU A 60 23.59 -3.15 -3.27
CA LEU A 60 23.50 -1.71 -3.02
C LEU A 60 23.33 -0.91 -4.31
N GLU A 61 23.97 -1.33 -5.40
CA GLU A 61 23.79 -0.72 -6.71
C GLU A 61 22.35 -0.90 -7.20
N GLU A 62 21.77 -2.09 -7.02
CA GLU A 62 20.40 -2.39 -7.42
C GLU A 62 19.34 -1.60 -6.63
N ILE A 63 19.57 -1.29 -5.34
CA ILE A 63 18.62 -0.50 -4.53
C ILE A 63 18.91 1.00 -4.52
N SER A 64 20.07 1.44 -5.04
CA SER A 64 20.52 2.83 -4.97
C SER A 64 19.55 3.84 -5.62
N ALA A 65 18.76 3.41 -6.60
CA ALA A 65 17.74 4.24 -7.24
C ALA A 65 16.53 4.52 -6.32
N ASP A 66 16.34 3.69 -5.30
CA ASP A 66 15.24 3.72 -4.33
C ASP A 66 15.66 4.30 -2.98
N VAL A 67 16.91 4.77 -2.87
CA VAL A 67 17.48 5.36 -1.66
C VAL A 67 17.98 6.76 -1.95
N SER A 68 17.64 7.71 -1.07
CA SER A 68 18.19 9.06 -1.09
C SER A 68 18.52 9.53 0.32
N VAL A 69 19.38 10.52 0.48
CA VAL A 69 19.72 11.09 1.78
C VAL A 69 19.44 12.58 1.76
N ALA A 70 18.49 13.02 2.57
CA ALA A 70 18.10 14.43 2.63
C ALA A 70 18.49 15.09 3.95
N LYS A 71 18.87 16.37 3.85
CA LYS A 71 19.00 17.29 4.95
C LYS A 71 17.69 18.02 5.13
N TRP A 72 17.20 18.08 6.36
CA TRP A 72 15.95 18.72 6.74
C TRP A 72 16.24 19.79 7.77
N LYS A 73 15.51 20.89 7.69
CA LYS A 73 15.55 21.99 8.63
C LYS A 73 14.69 21.63 9.83
N LYS A 74 15.07 22.12 11.00
CA LYS A 74 14.24 22.11 12.20
C LYS A 74 12.81 22.59 11.89
N HIS A 75 11.84 21.88 12.46
CA HIS A 75 10.39 22.06 12.30
C HIS A 75 9.82 21.66 10.94
N ALA A 76 10.62 21.10 10.04
CA ALA A 76 10.14 20.44 8.83
C ALA A 76 9.10 19.35 9.15
N ILE A 77 7.92 19.40 8.52
CA ILE A 77 6.97 18.28 8.55
C ILE A 77 7.42 17.26 7.51
N LEU A 78 7.69 16.05 7.99
CA LEU A 78 8.18 14.93 7.17
C LEU A 78 6.99 14.17 6.56
N PHE A 79 5.96 13.95 7.39
CA PHE A 79 4.65 13.49 6.96
C PHE A 79 3.58 13.81 8.00
N GLU A 80 2.33 13.85 7.59
CA GLU A 80 1.18 14.11 8.47
C GLU A 80 0.36 12.85 8.72
N GLU A 81 -0.35 12.82 9.84
CA GLU A 81 -1.37 11.80 10.10
C GLU A 81 -2.41 11.75 8.95
N GLY A 82 -2.80 10.53 8.54
CA GLY A 82 -3.78 10.28 7.47
C GLY A 82 -3.20 10.21 6.07
N THR A 83 -1.93 10.59 5.88
CA THR A 83 -1.29 10.64 4.56
C THR A 83 -0.73 9.30 4.11
N TYR A 84 -0.69 9.03 2.81
CA TYR A 84 -0.01 7.84 2.29
C TYR A 84 1.43 8.19 1.94
N VAL A 85 2.38 7.44 2.52
CA VAL A 85 3.82 7.58 2.23
C VAL A 85 4.37 6.20 1.91
N ASP A 86 5.09 6.09 0.79
CA ASP A 86 5.65 4.86 0.23
C ASP A 86 7.14 4.68 0.57
N MET A 87 7.57 5.25 1.70
CA MET A 87 8.95 5.16 2.16
C MET A 87 9.11 5.19 3.67
N ALA A 88 10.23 4.61 4.11
CA ALA A 88 10.74 4.72 5.46
C ALA A 88 11.88 5.74 5.54
N PHE A 89 12.06 6.32 6.72
CA PHE A 89 13.12 7.26 7.03
C PHE A 89 14.03 6.65 8.08
N PHE A 90 15.33 6.65 7.83
CA PHE A 90 16.37 6.28 8.78
C PHE A 90 17.14 7.53 9.21
N ILE A 91 17.21 7.78 10.51
CA ILE A 91 17.84 8.98 11.07
C ILE A 91 19.35 8.78 11.11
N VAL A 92 20.07 9.50 10.26
CA VAL A 92 21.54 9.52 10.24
C VAL A 92 22.07 10.52 11.27
N GLN A 93 21.42 11.68 11.37
CA GLN A 93 21.80 12.74 12.30
C GLN A 93 20.56 13.57 12.66
N GLY A 94 20.55 14.12 13.87
CA GLY A 94 19.48 14.99 14.38
C GLY A 94 18.42 14.20 15.15
N ALA A 95 17.30 14.84 15.41
CA ALA A 95 16.17 14.25 16.11
C ALA A 95 14.83 14.57 15.41
N VAL A 96 13.89 13.63 15.48
CA VAL A 96 12.55 13.74 14.89
C VAL A 96 11.52 13.57 16.01
N GLU A 97 10.60 14.51 16.11
CA GLU A 97 9.43 14.42 16.98
C GLU A 97 8.27 13.80 16.19
N VAL A 98 7.55 12.87 16.79
CA VAL A 98 6.34 12.33 16.19
C VAL A 98 5.21 12.36 17.21
N TYR A 99 4.05 12.85 16.78
CA TYR A 99 2.93 13.18 17.66
C TYR A 99 1.58 12.96 16.97
N LEU A 100 0.53 12.82 17.79
CA LEU A 100 -0.85 12.81 17.34
C LEU A 100 -1.46 14.21 17.46
N HIS A 101 -2.24 14.64 16.48
CA HIS A 101 -3.00 15.88 16.64
C HIS A 101 -4.06 15.68 17.74
N LYS A 102 -4.18 16.65 18.66
CA LYS A 102 -5.35 16.70 19.55
C LYS A 102 -6.59 16.82 18.66
N SER A 103 -7.48 15.85 18.74
CA SER A 103 -8.76 15.90 18.05
C SER A 103 -9.57 17.09 18.54
N ASN A 104 -9.56 18.19 17.79
CA ASN A 104 -10.66 19.15 17.85
C ASN A 104 -11.88 18.49 17.19
N GLY A 105 -12.55 17.60 17.92
CA GLY A 105 -13.97 17.29 17.75
C GLY A 105 -14.46 16.80 16.37
N ALA A 106 -13.64 16.19 15.53
CA ALA A 106 -14.12 15.55 14.30
C ALA A 106 -13.42 14.21 14.07
N ALA A 107 -13.97 13.14 14.64
CA ALA A 107 -13.78 11.81 14.08
C ALA A 107 -14.40 11.79 12.67
N PRO A 108 -13.81 11.11 11.66
CA PRO A 108 -14.44 10.93 10.35
C PRO A 108 -15.76 10.13 10.41
N PHE A 109 -16.10 9.56 11.57
CA PHE A 109 -17.37 8.90 11.81
C PHE A 109 -17.96 9.35 13.15
N ARG A 110 -19.00 10.19 13.07
CA ARG A 110 -19.92 10.43 14.20
C ARG A 110 -20.62 9.12 14.56
N ARG A 111 -20.34 8.59 15.77
CA ARG A 111 -21.36 7.88 16.55
C ARG A 111 -21.65 8.70 17.81
N ALA A 112 -22.94 8.83 18.10
CA ALA A 112 -23.50 9.74 19.08
C ALA A 112 -23.14 9.38 20.54
N ASN A 113 -22.92 10.44 21.34
CA ASN A 113 -23.10 10.66 22.78
C ASN A 113 -23.07 9.47 23.76
N VAL A 114 -22.19 9.54 24.78
CA VAL A 114 -22.56 9.44 26.23
C VAL A 114 -21.48 10.18 27.07
N ARG A 115 -21.90 10.97 28.07
CA ARG A 115 -21.07 11.59 29.11
C ARG A 115 -20.79 10.60 30.24
N ALA A 116 -19.55 10.55 30.74
CA ALA A 116 -19.26 10.07 32.09
C ALA A 116 -18.04 10.82 32.65
N GLU A 117 -18.33 11.83 33.47
CA GLU A 117 -17.39 12.36 34.46
C GLU A 117 -17.31 11.36 35.64
N GLU A 118 -16.21 11.46 36.39
CA GLU A 118 -15.94 10.82 37.69
C GLU A 118 -15.50 9.34 37.69
N ALA A 119 -14.20 9.10 37.93
CA ALA A 119 -13.73 8.36 39.12
C ALA A 119 -12.21 8.06 39.08
N GLY A 120 -11.51 8.53 40.12
CA GLY A 120 -10.45 7.78 40.82
C GLY A 120 -9.15 7.41 40.08
N LYS A 121 -8.04 8.00 40.54
CA LYS A 121 -6.69 7.53 40.22
C LYS A 121 -6.50 6.08 40.66
N THR A 122 -6.22 5.17 39.74
CA THR A 122 -5.99 3.75 40.03
C THR A 122 -4.56 3.48 40.51
N VAL A 123 -4.39 2.38 41.25
CA VAL A 123 -3.16 1.89 41.89
C VAL A 123 -1.93 1.86 40.95
N LEU A 124 -2.15 1.78 39.63
CA LEU A 124 -1.12 1.88 38.59
C LEU A 124 -0.42 3.26 38.53
N GLN A 125 -1.10 4.36 38.87
CA GLN A 125 -0.48 5.69 38.88
C GLN A 125 0.59 5.82 39.98
N THR A 126 0.44 5.08 41.08
CA THR A 126 1.39 5.05 42.20
C THR A 126 2.65 4.22 41.93
N GLN A 127 2.62 3.30 40.96
CA GLN A 127 3.77 2.44 40.63
C GLN A 127 4.67 3.01 39.52
N LEU A 128 4.15 3.92 38.69
CA LEU A 128 4.89 4.57 37.60
C LEU A 128 5.87 5.66 38.07
N GLU A 129 5.74 6.17 39.30
CA GLU A 129 6.63 7.22 39.84
C GLU A 129 7.99 6.68 40.33
N LYS A 130 8.20 5.36 40.39
CA LYS A 130 9.41 4.74 40.99
C LYS A 130 10.45 4.16 40.03
N GLN A 131 10.23 4.18 38.71
CA GLN A 131 11.25 3.72 37.75
C GLN A 131 11.64 4.83 36.78
N ASN A 132 12.50 5.72 37.25
CA ASN A 132 13.21 6.68 36.42
C ASN A 132 14.71 6.56 36.75
N LYS A 133 15.41 5.68 36.03
CA LYS A 133 16.87 5.74 35.79
C LYS A 133 17.34 4.56 34.92
N ASN A 134 17.97 4.92 33.81
CA ASN A 134 18.83 4.12 32.93
C ASN A 134 18.18 2.98 32.14
N SER A 135 17.95 3.22 30.85
CA SER A 135 18.39 2.34 29.75
C SER A 135 18.19 3.04 28.40
N GLU A 136 19.21 2.94 27.55
CA GLU A 136 19.22 3.36 26.14
C GLU A 136 17.99 2.78 25.42
N THR A 137 17.05 3.63 25.03
CA THR A 137 15.76 3.20 24.48
C THR A 137 15.43 4.02 23.25
N ILE A 138 15.25 3.32 22.14
CA ILE A 138 14.99 3.81 20.80
C ILE A 138 13.54 3.42 20.45
N ILE A 139 12.70 4.39 20.06
CA ILE A 139 11.23 4.31 20.02
C ILE A 139 10.76 4.61 18.57
N PHE A 140 9.63 4.12 18.04
CA PHE A 140 9.04 4.48 16.72
C PHE A 140 7.53 4.23 16.69
N LEU A 141 6.84 4.62 15.61
CA LEU A 141 5.40 4.91 15.61
C LEU A 141 4.58 4.20 14.53
N SER A 142 3.31 3.87 14.83
CA SER A 142 2.37 3.20 13.94
C SER A 142 0.88 3.50 14.18
N ALA A 143 0.03 3.20 13.18
CA ALA A 143 -1.44 3.33 13.22
C ALA A 143 -2.03 1.96 13.48
N MET A 144 -2.45 1.72 14.70
CA MET A 144 -3.77 2.07 15.23
C MET A 144 -3.56 2.13 16.76
N ASP A 145 -4.35 2.91 17.49
CA ASP A 145 -4.19 3.19 18.93
C ASP A 145 -2.74 3.24 19.46
N PHE A 146 -2.08 4.36 19.15
CA PHE A 146 -0.91 4.78 19.92
C PHE A 146 -1.31 4.91 21.39
N ASN A 147 -0.54 4.33 22.30
CA ASN A 147 -0.63 4.66 23.72
C ASN A 147 0.11 5.98 24.02
N LEU A 148 -0.02 6.98 23.12
CA LEU A 148 0.29 8.38 23.41
C LEU A 148 -1.05 8.96 23.84
N GLN A 149 -1.14 9.47 25.06
CA GLN A 149 -2.28 10.34 25.40
C GLN A 149 -2.32 11.48 24.37
N ALA A 150 -3.51 11.88 23.91
CA ALA A 150 -3.66 12.98 22.95
C ALA A 150 -2.84 14.20 23.39
N GLY A 151 -1.80 14.56 22.61
CA GLY A 151 -0.82 15.60 22.96
C GLY A 151 0.53 15.12 23.50
N GLY A 152 0.79 13.81 23.57
CA GLY A 152 2.13 13.30 23.78
C GLY A 152 3.03 13.56 22.57
N VAL A 153 4.34 13.59 22.79
CA VAL A 153 5.36 13.72 21.73
C VAL A 153 6.39 12.64 21.96
N LEU A 154 6.75 11.92 20.91
CA LEU A 154 7.83 10.96 20.93
C LEU A 154 9.04 11.51 20.20
N GLU A 155 10.20 11.55 20.86
CA GLU A 155 11.46 11.97 20.24
C GLU A 155 12.26 10.76 19.76
N LEU A 156 12.72 10.87 18.52
CA LEU A 156 13.52 9.90 17.79
C LEU A 156 14.92 10.46 17.55
N GLY A 157 15.97 9.69 17.77
CA GLY A 157 17.39 10.06 17.61
C GLY A 157 18.07 9.37 16.42
N PRO A 158 19.40 9.40 16.30
CA PRO A 158 20.14 8.69 15.24
C PRO A 158 20.13 7.16 15.39
N GLY A 159 20.27 6.44 14.27
CA GLY A 159 20.32 4.97 14.22
C GLY A 159 18.94 4.30 14.08
N GLU A 160 17.93 5.09 13.79
CA GLU A 160 16.54 4.88 14.16
C GLU A 160 15.65 4.98 12.90
N ILE A 161 14.63 4.12 12.73
CA ILE A 161 13.80 4.02 11.51
C ILE A 161 12.31 4.25 11.77
N PHE A 162 11.66 5.13 11.01
CA PHE A 162 10.23 5.45 11.14
C PHE A 162 9.52 5.58 9.77
N GLY A 163 8.19 5.53 9.78
CA GLY A 163 7.35 5.61 8.57
C GLY A 163 7.25 4.29 7.79
N GLU A 164 8.02 3.28 8.19
CA GLU A 164 8.13 1.96 7.58
C GLU A 164 6.83 1.17 7.61
N ILE A 165 5.99 1.36 8.63
CA ILE A 165 4.75 0.61 8.79
C ILE A 165 3.70 1.07 7.77
N GLY A 166 3.49 2.39 7.63
CA GLY A 166 2.61 2.94 6.61
C GLY A 166 3.08 2.56 5.21
N ALA A 167 4.39 2.68 4.97
CA ALA A 167 5.03 2.33 3.70
C ALA A 167 4.85 0.85 3.34
N MET A 168 5.25 -0.07 4.22
CA MET A 168 5.26 -1.51 3.92
C MET A 168 3.87 -2.10 3.75
N ASN A 169 2.90 -1.64 4.55
CA ASN A 169 1.55 -2.19 4.53
C ASN A 169 0.64 -1.46 3.52
N GLY A 170 1.04 -0.28 3.01
CA GLY A 170 0.20 0.57 2.15
C GLY A 170 -0.91 1.30 2.91
N TRP A 171 -0.67 1.67 4.17
CA TRP A 171 -1.64 2.31 5.06
C TRP A 171 -1.35 3.80 5.19
N PRO A 172 -2.37 4.63 5.49
CA PRO A 172 -2.12 6.01 5.85
C PRO A 172 -1.28 6.07 7.14
N GLN A 173 -0.43 7.10 7.23
CA GLN A 173 0.42 7.35 8.38
C GLN A 173 -0.43 7.66 9.59
N SER A 174 0.06 7.22 10.74
CA SER A 174 -0.70 7.18 11.99
C SER A 174 -0.58 8.40 12.87
N ALA A 175 0.43 9.19 12.57
CA ALA A 175 0.93 10.25 13.39
C ALA A 175 1.68 11.20 12.47
N THR A 176 1.83 12.44 12.92
CA THR A 176 2.59 13.46 12.22
C THR A 176 4.04 13.39 12.68
N ALA A 177 4.98 13.29 11.74
CA ALA A 177 6.42 13.33 12.00
C ALA A 177 6.99 14.69 11.62
N ARG A 178 7.79 15.28 12.51
CA ARG A 178 8.41 16.59 12.38
C ARG A 178 9.87 16.56 12.80
N ALA A 179 10.75 17.21 12.07
CA ALA A 179 12.14 17.37 12.48
C ALA A 179 12.23 18.23 13.76
N ALA A 180 12.73 17.66 14.85
CA ALA A 180 12.96 18.34 16.13
C ALA A 180 14.21 19.22 16.09
N THR A 181 15.21 18.82 15.29
CA THR A 181 16.42 19.58 14.98
C THR A 181 16.60 19.66 13.46
N ASP A 182 17.69 20.29 13.00
CA ASP A 182 18.17 20.01 11.65
C ASP A 182 18.56 18.52 11.60
N CYS A 183 18.13 17.82 10.56
CA CYS A 183 18.27 16.36 10.45
C CYS A 183 18.94 15.95 9.14
N VAL A 184 19.62 14.81 9.16
CA VAL A 184 20.03 14.08 7.96
C VAL A 184 19.31 12.74 8.00
N LEU A 185 18.46 12.48 7.01
CA LEU A 185 17.61 11.31 6.93
C LEU A 185 17.91 10.53 5.65
N ALA A 186 18.20 9.24 5.79
CA ALA A 186 18.17 8.31 4.67
C ALA A 186 16.71 7.89 4.40
N GLN A 187 16.28 8.12 3.19
CA GLN A 187 14.92 7.92 2.68
C GLN A 187 14.93 6.66 1.82
N ILE A 188 14.17 5.64 2.22
CA ILE A 188 14.20 4.29 1.64
C ILE A 188 12.80 3.94 1.14
N ARG A 189 12.61 3.84 -0.17
CA ARG A 189 11.32 3.46 -0.76
C ARG A 189 10.98 2.00 -0.51
N VAL A 190 9.68 1.68 -0.55
CA VAL A 190 9.15 0.31 -0.35
C VAL A 190 9.89 -0.76 -1.18
N PRO A 191 10.22 -0.58 -2.47
CA PRO A 191 10.96 -1.58 -3.23
C PRO A 191 12.33 -1.92 -2.62
N ALA A 192 13.13 -0.92 -2.26
CA ALA A 192 14.39 -1.13 -1.56
C ALA A 192 14.17 -1.76 -0.18
N LEU A 193 13.22 -1.23 0.59
CA LEU A 193 12.96 -1.70 1.95
C LEU A 193 12.54 -3.18 2.00
N ARG A 194 11.68 -3.62 1.08
CA ARG A 194 11.28 -5.03 0.91
C ARG A 194 12.50 -5.91 0.62
N ARG A 195 13.33 -5.51 -0.35
CA ARG A 195 14.55 -6.24 -0.73
C ARG A 195 15.57 -6.30 0.41
N MET A 196 15.73 -5.20 1.14
CA MET A 196 16.60 -5.08 2.32
C MET A 196 16.14 -6.01 3.44
N LYS A 197 14.84 -6.01 3.77
CA LYS A 197 14.23 -6.89 4.78
C LYS A 197 14.45 -8.37 4.44
N ARG A 198 14.35 -8.74 3.17
CA ARG A 198 14.56 -10.12 2.71
C ARG A 198 16.01 -10.58 2.89
N LYS A 199 16.98 -9.74 2.53
CA LYS A 199 18.39 -10.10 2.52
C LYS A 199 19.05 -10.02 3.91
N SER A 200 18.51 -9.21 4.84
CA SER A 200 19.04 -9.08 6.20
C SER A 200 18.07 -9.63 7.26
N PRO A 201 18.36 -10.81 7.86
CA PRO A 201 17.60 -11.33 8.99
C PRO A 201 17.56 -10.37 10.19
N ALA A 202 18.64 -9.64 10.43
CA ALA A 202 18.72 -8.65 11.51
C ALA A 202 17.72 -7.50 11.28
N LEU A 203 17.66 -6.96 10.06
CA LEU A 203 16.68 -5.92 9.72
C LEU A 203 15.25 -6.47 9.80
N LYS A 204 15.01 -7.70 9.30
CA LYS A 204 13.70 -8.36 9.43
C LYS A 204 13.26 -8.45 10.88
N GLN A 205 14.10 -8.99 11.77
CA GLN A 205 13.79 -9.10 13.19
C GLN A 205 13.53 -7.74 13.83
N ARG A 206 14.31 -6.72 13.46
CA ARG A 206 14.14 -5.35 13.96
C ARG A 206 12.78 -4.76 13.53
N LEU A 207 12.43 -4.86 12.26
CA LEU A 207 11.15 -4.36 11.72
C LEU A 207 9.95 -5.13 12.28
N ASP A 208 10.05 -6.46 12.38
CA ASP A 208 8.98 -7.31 12.89
C ASP A 208 8.75 -7.06 14.39
N LYS A 209 9.82 -6.85 15.18
CA LYS A 209 9.73 -6.45 16.60
C LYS A 209 9.00 -5.11 16.74
N ILE A 210 9.40 -4.12 15.96
CA ILE A 210 8.77 -2.79 15.94
C ILE A 210 7.27 -2.91 15.64
N TYR A 211 6.91 -3.63 14.59
CA TYR A 211 5.53 -3.81 14.21
C TYR A 211 4.72 -4.54 15.30
N ARG A 212 5.28 -5.56 15.96
CA ARG A 212 4.64 -6.28 17.08
C ARG A 212 4.34 -5.37 18.27
N GLU A 213 5.32 -4.58 18.69
CA GLU A 213 5.20 -3.72 19.87
C GLU A 213 4.20 -2.57 19.67
N ARG A 214 3.99 -2.11 18.43
CA ARG A 214 3.30 -0.84 18.16
C ARG A 214 2.03 -0.95 17.34
N SER A 215 1.95 -1.89 16.41
CA SER A 215 0.82 -1.97 15.46
C SER A 215 -0.01 -3.23 15.64
N LEU A 216 0.64 -4.34 16.00
CA LEU A 216 -0.01 -5.64 15.90
C LEU A 216 -1.25 -5.68 16.79
N LEU A 217 -1.15 -5.26 18.05
CA LEU A 217 -2.28 -5.29 18.97
C LEU A 217 -3.46 -4.46 18.44
N ALA A 218 -3.20 -3.24 18.01
CA ALA A 218 -4.25 -2.37 17.51
C ALA A 218 -4.82 -2.83 16.16
N GLN A 219 -3.99 -3.40 15.28
CA GLN A 219 -4.47 -4.04 14.06
C GLN A 219 -5.38 -5.23 14.40
N LEU A 220 -5.01 -6.05 15.39
CA LEU A 220 -5.87 -7.13 15.84
C LEU A 220 -7.19 -6.59 16.41
N ARG A 221 -7.18 -5.49 17.17
CA ARG A 221 -8.40 -4.81 17.67
C ARG A 221 -9.33 -4.35 16.53
N THR A 222 -8.79 -3.75 15.47
CA THR A 222 -9.61 -3.18 14.39
C THR A 222 -10.04 -4.20 13.34
N THR A 223 -9.35 -5.34 13.26
CA THR A 223 -9.68 -6.47 12.40
C THR A 223 -11.12 -6.92 12.65
N PRO A 224 -12.04 -6.84 11.67
CA PRO A 224 -13.46 -7.12 11.88
C PRO A 224 -13.76 -8.46 12.56
N LEU A 225 -13.01 -9.50 12.19
CA LEU A 225 -13.12 -10.85 12.74
C LEU A 225 -12.81 -10.91 14.26
N LEU A 226 -11.89 -10.07 14.74
CA LEU A 226 -11.35 -10.12 16.10
C LEU A 226 -11.92 -9.04 17.02
N ARG A 227 -12.77 -8.13 16.51
CA ARG A 227 -13.47 -7.11 17.31
C ARG A 227 -14.22 -7.65 18.54
N PRO A 228 -14.81 -8.86 18.53
CA PRO A 228 -15.48 -9.41 19.71
C PRO A 228 -14.52 -9.81 20.84
N CYS A 229 -13.21 -9.91 20.58
CA CYS A 229 -12.24 -10.38 21.56
C CYS A 229 -12.00 -9.34 22.67
N ASP A 230 -11.86 -9.83 23.91
CA ASP A 230 -11.40 -8.99 25.01
C ASP A 230 -9.91 -8.61 24.88
N GLU A 231 -9.54 -7.52 25.53
CA GLU A 231 -8.21 -6.92 25.42
C GLU A 231 -7.11 -7.88 25.89
N ALA A 232 -7.33 -8.56 27.02
CA ALA A 232 -6.37 -9.50 27.59
C ALA A 232 -6.05 -10.66 26.63
N PHE A 233 -7.06 -11.14 25.89
CA PHE A 233 -6.88 -12.17 24.87
C PHE A 233 -6.12 -11.63 23.66
N LEU A 234 -6.43 -10.43 23.18
CA LEU A 234 -5.73 -9.81 22.05
C LEU A 234 -4.25 -9.60 22.36
N GLU A 235 -3.92 -9.17 23.58
CA GLU A 235 -2.53 -9.04 24.05
C GLU A 235 -1.81 -10.40 24.09
N ALA A 236 -2.47 -11.45 24.56
CA ALA A 236 -1.92 -12.80 24.57
C ALA A 236 -1.71 -13.32 23.13
N LEU A 237 -2.67 -13.08 22.24
CA LEU A 237 -2.61 -13.48 20.84
C LEU A 237 -1.49 -12.74 20.08
N ALA A 238 -1.34 -11.43 20.30
CA ALA A 238 -0.28 -10.62 19.68
C ALA A 238 1.14 -11.16 19.93
N LYS A 239 1.36 -11.78 21.11
CA LYS A 239 2.65 -12.42 21.45
C LYS A 239 2.91 -13.70 20.66
N LYS A 240 1.87 -14.38 20.18
CA LYS A 240 1.95 -15.69 19.52
C LYS A 240 1.77 -15.64 18.00
N VAL A 241 1.06 -14.64 17.47
CA VAL A 241 0.89 -14.43 16.03
C VAL A 241 2.25 -14.35 15.35
N GLU A 242 2.46 -15.05 14.26
CA GLU A 242 3.64 -14.94 13.39
C GLU A 242 3.29 -14.07 12.17
N LEU A 243 4.22 -13.22 11.73
CA LEU A 243 4.03 -12.37 10.55
C LEU A 243 4.79 -12.99 9.39
N VAL A 244 4.04 -13.34 8.34
CA VAL A 244 4.58 -14.00 7.16
C VAL A 244 4.47 -13.04 5.99
N SER A 245 5.58 -12.78 5.32
CA SER A 245 5.65 -11.96 4.11
C SER A 245 6.05 -12.86 2.95
N CYS A 246 5.27 -12.86 1.88
CA CYS A 246 5.46 -13.73 0.71
C CYS A 246 5.77 -12.91 -0.55
N GLU A 247 6.73 -13.39 -1.34
CA GLU A 247 7.00 -12.90 -2.70
C GLU A 247 5.94 -13.41 -3.69
N PRO A 248 5.76 -12.82 -4.87
CA PRO A 248 4.90 -13.38 -5.91
C PRO A 248 5.26 -14.85 -6.21
N ASN A 249 4.24 -15.72 -6.31
CA ASN A 249 4.30 -17.16 -6.56
C ASN A 249 4.86 -18.03 -5.43
N GLU A 250 5.08 -17.48 -4.24
CA GLU A 250 5.49 -18.26 -3.08
C GLU A 250 4.33 -19.11 -2.54
N ILE A 251 4.60 -20.38 -2.21
CA ILE A 251 3.59 -21.32 -1.72
C ILE A 251 3.46 -21.15 -0.20
N ILE A 252 2.29 -20.70 0.24
CA ILE A 252 1.91 -20.52 1.65
C ILE A 252 1.46 -21.86 2.25
N ALA A 253 0.74 -22.65 1.45
CA ALA A 253 0.25 -23.96 1.83
C ALA A 253 0.13 -24.87 0.59
N GLN A 254 0.48 -26.15 0.74
CA GLN A 254 0.42 -27.13 -0.35
C GLN A 254 -0.75 -28.09 -0.13
N GLU A 255 -1.56 -28.33 -1.18
CA GLU A 255 -2.66 -29.32 -1.14
C GLU A 255 -2.19 -30.68 -0.59
N GLY A 256 -2.98 -31.26 0.30
CA GLY A 256 -2.68 -32.52 0.98
C GLY A 256 -1.63 -32.43 2.10
N GLY A 257 -0.93 -31.29 2.22
CA GLY A 257 0.05 -31.05 3.28
C GLY A 257 -0.58 -30.88 4.67
N PRO A 258 0.22 -30.93 5.75
CA PRO A 258 -0.26 -30.77 7.12
C PRO A 258 -0.79 -29.35 7.37
N VAL A 259 -1.79 -29.26 8.26
CA VAL A 259 -2.44 -27.99 8.61
C VAL A 259 -2.17 -27.69 10.07
N GLU A 260 -1.23 -26.77 10.27
CA GLU A 260 -0.71 -26.40 11.59
C GLU A 260 -1.10 -24.98 12.01
N ALA A 261 -1.66 -24.20 11.09
CA ALA A 261 -1.97 -22.80 11.34
C ALA A 261 -3.14 -22.28 10.51
N PHE A 262 -3.79 -21.28 11.07
CA PHE A 262 -4.75 -20.39 10.43
C PHE A 262 -4.03 -19.12 9.96
N TYR A 263 -4.44 -18.56 8.84
CA TYR A 263 -3.86 -17.33 8.29
C TYR A 263 -4.94 -16.27 8.04
N LEU A 264 -4.60 -15.01 8.32
CA LEU A 264 -5.38 -13.83 7.98
C LEU A 264 -4.59 -12.98 6.99
N VAL A 265 -5.17 -12.71 5.81
CA VAL A 265 -4.55 -11.86 4.78
C VAL A 265 -4.62 -10.40 5.22
N ARG A 266 -3.46 -9.74 5.33
CA ARG A 266 -3.34 -8.34 5.76
C ARG A 266 -3.18 -7.38 4.58
N SER A 267 -2.49 -7.83 3.54
CA SER A 267 -2.27 -7.15 2.26
C SER A 267 -1.96 -8.19 1.18
N GLY A 268 -2.13 -7.84 -0.08
CA GLY A 268 -1.86 -8.72 -1.21
C GLY A 268 -3.02 -9.64 -1.58
N PHE A 269 -2.77 -10.53 -2.55
CA PHE A 269 -3.69 -11.56 -3.02
C PHE A 269 -3.06 -12.95 -2.98
N VAL A 270 -3.87 -13.93 -2.57
CA VAL A 270 -3.50 -15.35 -2.55
C VAL A 270 -4.43 -16.12 -3.49
N LYS A 271 -3.85 -16.87 -4.43
CA LYS A 271 -4.55 -17.81 -5.31
C LYS A 271 -4.72 -19.15 -4.59
N LEU A 272 -5.93 -19.71 -4.65
CA LEU A 272 -6.21 -21.07 -4.22
C LEU A 272 -6.41 -21.96 -5.45
N SER A 273 -5.58 -22.99 -5.61
CA SER A 273 -5.69 -23.97 -6.70
C SER A 273 -5.74 -25.41 -6.18
N GLN A 274 -6.33 -26.31 -6.99
CA GLN A 274 -6.34 -27.74 -6.76
C GLN A 274 -5.68 -28.47 -7.92
N LYS A 275 -4.97 -29.55 -7.65
CA LYS A 275 -4.38 -30.38 -8.68
C LYS A 275 -5.47 -31.18 -9.41
N MET A 276 -5.47 -31.13 -10.74
CA MET A 276 -6.39 -31.89 -11.58
C MET A 276 -5.63 -32.51 -12.77
N GLY A 277 -5.29 -33.80 -12.63
CA GLY A 277 -4.40 -34.47 -13.58
C GLY A 277 -3.00 -33.88 -13.55
N GLU A 278 -2.51 -33.44 -14.71
CA GLU A 278 -1.24 -32.70 -14.85
C GLU A 278 -1.39 -31.18 -14.68
N GLY A 279 -2.62 -30.66 -14.65
CA GLY A 279 -2.90 -29.23 -14.55
C GLY A 279 -3.28 -28.77 -13.14
N GLU A 280 -3.41 -27.46 -12.99
CA GLU A 280 -3.99 -26.82 -11.81
C GLU A 280 -5.35 -26.20 -12.14
N LEU A 281 -6.31 -26.39 -11.24
CA LEU A 281 -7.64 -25.81 -11.30
C LEU A 281 -7.71 -24.68 -10.27
N VAL A 282 -7.91 -23.44 -10.70
CA VAL A 282 -8.08 -22.33 -9.76
C VAL A 282 -9.48 -22.37 -9.14
N VAL A 283 -9.55 -22.40 -7.82
CA VAL A 283 -10.78 -22.51 -7.05
C VAL A 283 -11.31 -21.14 -6.63
N SER A 284 -10.44 -20.29 -6.08
CA SER A 284 -10.80 -18.98 -5.53
C SER A 284 -9.55 -18.12 -5.29
N TYR A 285 -9.76 -16.89 -4.84
CA TYR A 285 -8.72 -15.98 -4.39
C TYR A 285 -9.05 -15.40 -3.03
N LEU A 286 -8.02 -15.01 -2.29
CA LEU A 286 -8.13 -14.35 -0.99
C LEU A 286 -7.45 -12.99 -1.06
N SER A 287 -8.13 -11.97 -0.54
CA SER A 287 -7.61 -10.61 -0.42
C SER A 287 -7.64 -10.14 1.04
N LYS A 288 -7.21 -8.91 1.28
CA LYS A 288 -7.18 -8.29 2.62
C LYS A 288 -8.47 -8.54 3.42
N GLY A 289 -8.29 -9.06 4.64
CA GLY A 289 -9.37 -9.38 5.58
C GLY A 289 -9.96 -10.78 5.41
N MET A 290 -9.64 -11.49 4.32
CA MET A 290 -10.02 -12.89 4.13
C MET A 290 -9.07 -13.83 4.88
N THR A 291 -9.55 -15.05 5.13
CA THR A 291 -8.86 -16.05 5.95
C THR A 291 -8.42 -17.26 5.13
N LEU A 292 -7.53 -18.07 5.68
CA LEU A 292 -7.10 -19.35 5.11
C LEU A 292 -6.85 -20.35 6.24
N GLY A 293 -7.25 -21.61 6.04
CA GLY A 293 -7.08 -22.70 6.99
C GLY A 293 -8.27 -22.92 7.91
N GLU A 294 -9.31 -22.06 7.87
CA GLU A 294 -10.48 -22.25 8.72
C GLU A 294 -11.27 -23.51 8.36
N ALA A 295 -11.31 -23.89 7.08
CA ALA A 295 -12.00 -25.10 6.64
C ALA A 295 -11.31 -26.36 7.17
N GLU A 296 -9.99 -26.40 7.03
CA GLU A 296 -9.15 -27.52 7.44
C GLU A 296 -9.08 -27.69 8.97
N LEU A 297 -9.21 -26.59 9.72
CA LEU A 297 -9.10 -26.62 11.18
C LEU A 297 -10.45 -26.82 11.89
N LEU A 298 -11.57 -26.38 11.29
CA LEU A 298 -12.91 -26.46 11.92
C LEU A 298 -13.78 -27.61 11.41
N VAL A 299 -13.59 -28.07 10.18
CA VAL A 299 -14.48 -29.07 9.58
C VAL A 299 -13.92 -30.47 9.80
N GLU A 300 -14.70 -31.31 10.49
CA GLU A 300 -14.35 -32.71 10.72
C GLU A 300 -14.23 -33.48 9.40
N GLY A 301 -13.24 -34.38 9.32
CA GLY A 301 -13.00 -35.24 8.17
C GLY A 301 -12.06 -34.66 7.10
N VAL A 302 -11.74 -33.37 7.15
CA VAL A 302 -10.71 -32.78 6.29
C VAL A 302 -9.32 -33.14 6.83
N ARG A 303 -8.54 -33.88 6.03
CA ARG A 303 -7.16 -34.28 6.37
C ARG A 303 -6.19 -33.57 5.44
N GLY A 304 -5.62 -32.48 5.93
CA GLY A 304 -4.66 -31.67 5.17
C GLY A 304 -5.32 -30.53 4.39
N TRP A 305 -4.49 -29.72 3.73
CA TRP A 305 -4.95 -28.60 2.91
C TRP A 305 -5.81 -29.07 1.74
N ASN A 306 -7.01 -28.51 1.58
CA ASN A 306 -7.86 -28.85 0.43
C ASN A 306 -7.40 -28.21 -0.87
N CYS A 307 -6.61 -27.15 -0.81
CA CYS A 307 -6.09 -26.40 -1.94
C CYS A 307 -4.63 -26.01 -1.68
N THR A 308 -3.86 -25.84 -2.75
CA THR A 308 -2.60 -25.11 -2.72
C THR A 308 -2.90 -23.61 -2.66
N ALA A 309 -2.29 -22.91 -1.72
CA ALA A 309 -2.38 -21.47 -1.57
C ALA A 309 -1.04 -20.84 -1.96
N ALA A 310 -1.04 -19.98 -2.98
CA ALA A 310 0.15 -19.29 -3.46
C ALA A 310 -0.11 -17.80 -3.59
N SER A 311 0.84 -16.96 -3.20
CA SER A 311 0.77 -15.51 -3.40
C SER A 311 0.77 -15.16 -4.88
N VAL A 312 -0.07 -14.21 -5.29
CA VAL A 312 -0.07 -13.65 -6.65
C VAL A 312 0.86 -12.44 -6.73
N GLU A 313 0.91 -11.69 -5.65
CA GLU A 313 1.73 -10.50 -5.48
C GLU A 313 2.37 -10.50 -4.08
N PHE A 314 3.10 -9.43 -3.75
CA PHE A 314 3.61 -9.24 -2.38
C PHE A 314 2.47 -9.31 -1.37
N THR A 315 2.50 -10.32 -0.51
CA THR A 315 1.39 -10.63 0.40
C THR A 315 1.90 -10.71 1.83
N ASP A 316 1.27 -9.97 2.74
CA ASP A 316 1.52 -10.11 4.17
C ASP A 316 0.35 -10.82 4.86
N LEU A 317 0.69 -11.78 5.73
CA LEU A 317 -0.24 -12.65 6.45
C LEU A 317 0.05 -12.59 7.95
N ALA A 318 -1.01 -12.65 8.77
CA ALA A 318 -0.89 -13.01 10.18
C ALA A 318 -1.19 -14.51 10.32
N LYS A 319 -0.20 -15.27 10.77
CA LYS A 319 -0.29 -16.71 11.04
C LYS A 319 -0.60 -16.93 12.53
N ILE A 320 -1.66 -17.67 12.81
CA ILE A 320 -2.10 -18.07 14.15
C ILE A 320 -1.96 -19.59 14.23
N GLY A 321 -1.20 -20.10 15.21
CA GLY A 321 -1.04 -21.53 15.42
C GLY A 321 -2.37 -22.24 15.70
N ARG A 322 -2.46 -23.51 15.32
CA ARG A 322 -3.66 -24.34 15.49
C ARG A 322 -4.26 -24.28 16.89
N GLU A 323 -3.43 -24.42 17.92
CA GLU A 323 -3.89 -24.41 19.32
C GLU A 323 -4.55 -23.08 19.69
N ASP A 324 -3.89 -21.96 19.38
CA ASP A 324 -4.42 -20.62 19.65
C ASP A 324 -5.69 -20.32 18.84
N PHE A 325 -5.76 -20.82 17.62
CA PHE A 325 -6.96 -20.72 16.78
C PHE A 325 -8.15 -21.50 17.37
N LEU A 326 -7.93 -22.71 17.88
CA LEU A 326 -8.99 -23.49 18.52
C LEU A 326 -9.46 -22.83 19.83
N ILE A 327 -8.53 -22.27 20.61
CA ILE A 327 -8.88 -21.47 21.80
C ILE A 327 -9.73 -20.26 21.41
N LEU A 328 -9.36 -19.54 20.35
CA LEU A 328 -10.11 -18.38 19.84
C LEU A 328 -11.57 -18.77 19.51
N THR A 329 -11.76 -19.84 18.73
CA THR A 329 -13.11 -20.22 18.27
C THR A 329 -13.98 -20.82 19.36
N GLN A 330 -13.38 -21.48 20.37
CA GLN A 330 -14.09 -21.97 21.55
C GLN A 330 -14.47 -20.85 22.51
N LYS A 331 -13.55 -19.90 22.78
CA LYS A 331 -13.80 -18.78 23.70
C LYS A 331 -14.82 -17.80 23.13
N TYR A 332 -14.76 -17.53 21.82
CA TYR A 332 -15.63 -16.58 21.14
C TYR A 332 -16.49 -17.29 20.09
N SER A 333 -17.62 -17.85 20.54
CA SER A 333 -18.52 -18.65 19.69
C SER A 333 -19.04 -17.90 18.45
N SER A 334 -19.19 -16.58 18.52
CA SER A 334 -19.55 -15.73 17.37
C SER A 334 -18.50 -15.79 16.25
N ILE A 335 -17.20 -15.78 16.63
CA ILE A 335 -16.08 -15.89 15.71
C ILE A 335 -16.05 -17.31 15.14
N GLY A 336 -16.19 -18.33 15.99
CA GLY A 336 -16.29 -19.73 15.57
C GLY A 336 -17.39 -19.95 14.53
N LYS A 337 -18.59 -19.39 14.75
CA LYS A 337 -19.72 -19.48 13.82
C LYS A 337 -19.41 -18.81 12.47
N GLN A 338 -18.88 -17.58 12.49
CA GLN A 338 -18.53 -16.85 11.27
C GLN A 338 -17.47 -17.60 10.44
N LEU A 339 -16.44 -18.13 11.11
CA LEU A 339 -15.39 -18.91 10.45
C LEU A 339 -15.91 -20.24 9.92
N TRP A 340 -16.84 -20.88 10.63
CA TRP A 340 -17.48 -22.10 10.16
C TRP A 340 -18.35 -21.85 8.91
N GLU A 341 -19.09 -20.74 8.86
CA GLU A 341 -19.84 -20.35 7.67
C GLU A 341 -18.90 -20.10 6.48
N THR A 342 -17.76 -19.45 6.73
CA THR A 342 -16.70 -19.22 5.72
C THR A 342 -16.10 -20.54 5.24
N ALA A 343 -15.81 -21.46 6.16
CA ALA A 343 -15.30 -22.81 5.87
C ALA A 343 -16.26 -23.60 4.96
N VAL A 344 -17.55 -23.63 5.30
CA VAL A 344 -18.57 -24.33 4.52
C VAL A 344 -18.72 -23.72 3.13
N ALA A 345 -18.72 -22.39 3.02
CA ALA A 345 -18.75 -21.71 1.74
C ALA A 345 -17.54 -22.09 0.87
N ARG A 346 -16.34 -22.12 1.46
CA ARG A 346 -15.10 -22.52 0.76
C ARG A 346 -15.13 -23.96 0.26
N LEU A 347 -15.57 -24.90 1.09
CA LEU A 347 -15.69 -26.31 0.69
C LEU A 347 -16.72 -26.51 -0.42
N LYS A 348 -17.86 -25.82 -0.35
CA LYS A 348 -18.86 -25.82 -1.43
C LYS A 348 -18.29 -25.27 -2.72
N GLN A 349 -17.54 -24.17 -2.65
CA GLN A 349 -16.90 -23.56 -3.82
C GLN A 349 -15.85 -24.50 -4.42
N ALA A 350 -14.99 -25.12 -3.61
CA ALA A 350 -14.01 -26.11 -4.06
C ALA A 350 -14.68 -27.30 -4.75
N GLY A 351 -15.73 -27.87 -4.14
CA GLY A 351 -16.49 -28.96 -4.71
C GLY A 351 -17.23 -28.59 -6.01
N PHE A 352 -17.72 -27.35 -6.11
CA PHE A 352 -18.38 -26.84 -7.32
C PHE A 352 -17.39 -26.60 -8.46
N SER A 353 -16.25 -25.95 -8.19
CA SER A 353 -15.21 -25.69 -9.19
C SER A 353 -14.68 -26.99 -9.79
N LYS A 354 -14.49 -28.04 -8.97
CA LYS A 354 -14.07 -29.37 -9.44
C LYS A 354 -15.06 -30.02 -10.41
N LYS A 355 -16.35 -29.69 -10.32
CA LYS A 355 -17.40 -30.19 -11.23
C LYS A 355 -17.61 -29.29 -12.45
N ASN A 356 -17.25 -28.01 -12.37
CA ASN A 356 -17.49 -27.00 -13.40
C ASN A 356 -16.18 -26.34 -13.85
N ILE A 357 -15.51 -26.97 -14.80
CA ILE A 357 -14.23 -26.52 -15.38
C ILE A 357 -14.34 -25.09 -15.95
N SER A 358 -15.47 -24.75 -16.57
CA SER A 358 -15.71 -23.40 -17.12
C SER A 358 -15.66 -22.29 -16.06
N SER A 359 -16.12 -22.57 -14.85
CA SER A 359 -16.06 -21.61 -13.74
C SER A 359 -14.62 -21.35 -13.31
N SER A 360 -13.79 -22.38 -13.29
CA SER A 360 -12.37 -22.23 -12.96
C SER A 360 -11.58 -21.52 -14.05
N GLN A 361 -11.84 -21.85 -15.33
CA GLN A 361 -11.25 -21.16 -16.48
C GLN A 361 -11.60 -19.67 -16.46
N PHE A 362 -12.84 -19.32 -16.09
CA PHE A 362 -13.23 -17.94 -15.89
C PHE A 362 -12.48 -17.27 -14.74
N MET A 363 -12.33 -17.93 -13.58
CA MET A 363 -11.57 -17.38 -12.45
C MET A 363 -10.08 -17.19 -12.77
N GLN A 364 -9.48 -18.08 -13.55
CA GLN A 364 -8.13 -17.90 -14.05
C GLN A 364 -8.05 -16.69 -14.99
N THR A 365 -8.97 -16.62 -15.95
CA THR A 365 -9.08 -15.47 -16.88
C THR A 365 -9.27 -14.16 -16.11
N ALA A 366 -10.09 -14.14 -15.07
CA ALA A 366 -10.35 -12.97 -14.25
C ALA A 366 -9.09 -12.47 -13.54
N LEU A 367 -8.21 -13.38 -13.08
CA LEU A 367 -6.94 -12.99 -12.47
C LEU A 367 -5.94 -12.48 -13.50
N GLU A 368 -5.76 -13.23 -14.60
CA GLU A 368 -4.84 -12.86 -15.68
C GLU A 368 -5.18 -11.47 -16.22
N LYS A 369 -6.48 -11.17 -16.31
CA LYS A 369 -7.00 -9.89 -16.76
C LYS A 369 -7.19 -8.84 -15.66
N GLY A 370 -6.69 -9.08 -14.44
CA GLY A 370 -6.71 -8.06 -13.37
C GLY A 370 -8.08 -7.76 -12.74
N LEU A 371 -9.11 -8.55 -13.07
CA LEU A 371 -10.49 -8.33 -12.61
C LEU A 371 -10.67 -8.54 -11.10
N VAL A 372 -9.77 -9.31 -10.48
CA VAL A 372 -9.76 -9.57 -9.04
C VAL A 372 -9.09 -8.41 -8.27
N GLN A 373 -8.06 -7.81 -8.87
CA GLN A 373 -7.23 -6.78 -8.22
C GLN A 373 -7.83 -5.37 -8.33
N GLY A 374 -8.67 -5.12 -9.33
CA GLY A 374 -9.27 -3.83 -9.63
C GLY A 374 -10.58 -3.55 -8.88
N HIS A 375 -10.77 -2.30 -8.43
CA HIS A 375 -12.02 -1.83 -7.81
C HIS A 375 -12.97 -1.11 -8.78
N SER A 376 -12.47 -0.66 -9.93
CA SER A 376 -13.29 0.07 -10.89
C SER A 376 -12.75 -0.11 -12.32
N ILE A 377 -13.28 -1.11 -13.02
CA ILE A 377 -12.77 -1.53 -14.33
C ILE A 377 -13.74 -1.09 -15.41
N LEU A 378 -13.25 -0.38 -16.43
CA LEU A 378 -14.06 0.04 -17.56
C LEU A 378 -14.18 -1.10 -18.57
N VAL A 379 -15.41 -1.56 -18.75
CA VAL A 379 -15.78 -2.54 -19.77
C VAL A 379 -16.73 -1.90 -20.78
N ILE A 380 -16.67 -2.37 -22.03
CA ILE A 380 -17.56 -1.93 -23.10
C ILE A 380 -18.29 -3.14 -23.66
N ASP A 381 -19.62 -3.11 -23.64
CA ASP A 381 -20.46 -4.11 -24.28
C ASP A 381 -20.45 -3.93 -25.80
N LEU A 382 -19.83 -4.87 -26.49
CA LEU A 382 -19.66 -4.87 -27.94
C LEU A 382 -20.93 -5.23 -28.70
N ASN A 383 -21.95 -5.81 -28.05
CA ASN A 383 -23.25 -6.06 -28.69
C ASN A 383 -24.02 -4.75 -28.90
N VAL A 384 -23.78 -3.76 -28.04
CA VAL A 384 -24.46 -2.46 -28.06
C VAL A 384 -23.56 -1.37 -28.65
N CYS A 385 -22.24 -1.50 -28.52
CA CYS A 385 -21.29 -0.47 -28.95
C CYS A 385 -21.27 -0.27 -30.47
N THR A 386 -21.62 0.94 -30.91
CA THR A 386 -21.55 1.37 -32.32
C THR A 386 -20.19 1.96 -32.72
N ARG A 387 -19.21 1.99 -31.80
CA ARG A 387 -17.87 2.59 -31.99
C ARG A 387 -17.89 4.07 -32.41
N CYS A 388 -18.86 4.84 -31.92
CA CYS A 388 -18.97 6.28 -32.17
C CYS A 388 -17.87 7.14 -31.51
N ASP A 389 -17.04 6.57 -30.63
CA ASP A 389 -15.95 7.23 -29.88
C ASP A 389 -16.32 8.29 -28.84
N GLU A 390 -17.62 8.46 -28.53
CA GLU A 390 -18.06 9.43 -27.52
C GLU A 390 -17.51 9.18 -26.12
N CYS A 391 -17.26 7.92 -25.74
CA CYS A 391 -16.60 7.60 -24.47
C CYS A 391 -15.14 8.09 -24.41
N VAL A 392 -14.43 8.12 -25.54
CA VAL A 392 -13.05 8.61 -25.63
C VAL A 392 -13.04 10.13 -25.73
N ARG A 393 -13.89 10.72 -26.58
CA ARG A 393 -14.04 12.18 -26.71
C ARG A 393 -14.45 12.82 -25.40
N GLY A 394 -15.47 12.29 -24.73
CA GLY A 394 -15.91 12.79 -23.43
C GLY A 394 -14.82 12.75 -22.36
N CYS A 395 -13.97 11.72 -22.39
CA CYS A 395 -12.80 11.65 -21.51
C CYS A 395 -11.77 12.73 -21.88
N ALA A 396 -11.45 12.90 -23.15
CA ALA A 396 -10.52 13.93 -23.61
C ALA A 396 -11.02 15.35 -23.27
N ASP A 397 -12.28 15.66 -23.54
CA ASP A 397 -12.89 16.97 -23.27
C ASP A 397 -12.85 17.33 -21.78
N THR A 398 -13.06 16.32 -20.92
CA THR A 398 -12.96 16.49 -19.46
C THR A 398 -11.51 16.71 -18.98
N HIS A 399 -10.53 16.28 -19.76
CA HIS A 399 -9.12 16.24 -19.38
C HIS A 399 -8.22 16.97 -20.39
N GLU A 400 -8.63 18.15 -20.84
CA GLU A 400 -7.79 19.06 -21.64
C GLU A 400 -7.25 18.41 -22.94
N GLY A 401 -8.09 17.62 -23.61
CA GLY A 401 -7.73 16.92 -24.84
C GLY A 401 -6.88 15.66 -24.61
N ARG A 402 -6.64 15.25 -23.36
CA ARG A 402 -5.82 14.08 -23.00
C ARG A 402 -6.72 12.93 -22.52
N PRO A 403 -7.20 12.05 -23.42
CA PRO A 403 -7.97 10.89 -23.00
C PRO A 403 -7.11 9.99 -22.10
N ARG A 404 -7.67 9.56 -20.98
CA ARG A 404 -6.94 8.85 -19.92
C ARG A 404 -7.11 7.32 -19.98
N PHE A 405 -7.55 6.82 -21.12
CA PHE A 405 -7.64 5.40 -21.45
C PHE A 405 -7.65 5.21 -22.97
N VAL A 406 -7.37 3.99 -23.42
CA VAL A 406 -7.49 3.59 -24.82
C VAL A 406 -8.67 2.62 -24.96
N ARG A 407 -9.50 2.81 -25.99
CA ARG A 407 -10.66 1.94 -26.30
C ARG A 407 -10.22 0.64 -27.00
N GLU A 408 -9.20 0.01 -26.44
CA GLU A 408 -8.61 -1.26 -26.84
C GLU A 408 -8.35 -2.10 -25.58
N GLY A 409 -8.08 -3.38 -25.75
CA GLY A 409 -7.80 -4.29 -24.65
C GLY A 409 -8.36 -5.68 -24.90
N ASP A 410 -8.42 -6.48 -23.84
CA ASP A 410 -8.81 -7.88 -23.94
C ASP A 410 -10.30 -8.04 -24.16
N LYS A 411 -10.66 -8.96 -25.07
CA LYS A 411 -12.04 -9.37 -25.26
C LYS A 411 -12.34 -10.62 -24.46
N HIS A 412 -13.53 -10.67 -23.88
CA HIS A 412 -14.10 -11.87 -23.27
C HIS A 412 -15.59 -11.88 -23.58
N GLU A 413 -16.03 -12.88 -24.35
CA GLU A 413 -17.38 -12.91 -24.92
C GLU A 413 -17.69 -11.59 -25.67
N ASN A 414 -18.79 -10.92 -25.34
CA ASN A 414 -19.19 -9.62 -25.88
C ASN A 414 -18.55 -8.42 -25.16
N LEU A 415 -17.74 -8.62 -24.12
CA LEU A 415 -17.17 -7.50 -23.36
C LEU A 415 -15.73 -7.21 -23.80
N LEU A 416 -15.46 -5.92 -24.06
CA LEU A 416 -14.11 -5.39 -24.16
C LEU A 416 -13.69 -4.84 -22.80
N ILE A 417 -12.68 -5.47 -22.19
CA ILE A 417 -11.99 -4.94 -21.01
C ILE A 417 -10.98 -3.92 -21.53
N THR A 418 -11.25 -2.64 -21.29
CA THR A 418 -10.44 -1.56 -21.87
C THR A 418 -9.12 -1.38 -21.12
N LYS A 419 -8.11 -0.82 -21.82
CA LYS A 419 -6.86 -0.30 -21.23
C LYS A 419 -7.11 1.03 -20.50
N ALA A 420 -8.02 0.99 -19.53
CA ALA A 420 -8.29 2.07 -18.57
C ALA A 420 -7.79 1.64 -17.19
N CYS A 421 -7.45 2.59 -16.31
CA CYS A 421 -6.97 2.25 -14.96
C CYS A 421 -8.04 1.49 -14.16
N TYR A 422 -7.60 0.42 -13.48
CA TYR A 422 -8.46 -0.45 -12.67
C TYR A 422 -8.60 -0.01 -11.21
N HIS A 423 -7.84 1.00 -10.79
CA HIS A 423 -7.79 1.47 -9.39
C HIS A 423 -7.50 0.33 -8.42
N CYS A 424 -6.39 -0.36 -8.65
CA CYS A 424 -6.01 -1.57 -7.92
C CYS A 424 -5.89 -1.35 -6.42
N HIS A 425 -6.13 -2.41 -5.65
CA HIS A 425 -5.93 -2.40 -4.21
C HIS A 425 -4.46 -2.16 -3.84
N ASP A 426 -3.50 -2.80 -4.52
CA ASP A 426 -2.06 -2.53 -4.39
C ASP A 426 -1.47 -2.03 -5.72
N PRO A 427 -1.51 -0.72 -6.00
CA PRO A 427 -1.07 -0.18 -7.28
C PRO A 427 0.45 -0.19 -7.41
N VAL A 428 0.99 -1.15 -8.18
CA VAL A 428 2.43 -1.23 -8.53
C VAL A 428 2.95 0.07 -9.15
N CYS A 429 2.12 0.75 -9.95
CA CYS A 429 2.47 2.03 -10.55
C CYS A 429 2.70 3.14 -9.52
N LEU A 430 1.98 3.12 -8.39
CA LEU A 430 2.17 4.04 -7.27
C LEU A 430 3.53 3.77 -6.62
N VAL A 431 3.77 2.52 -6.21
CA VAL A 431 5.01 2.09 -5.55
C VAL A 431 6.25 2.35 -6.43
N GLY A 432 6.11 2.23 -7.75
CA GLY A 432 7.19 2.49 -8.70
C GLY A 432 7.50 3.97 -8.94
N CYS A 433 6.60 4.89 -8.64
CA CYS A 433 6.72 6.29 -9.04
C CYS A 433 7.87 7.01 -8.31
N PRO A 434 8.93 7.45 -9.01
CA PRO A 434 10.11 8.06 -8.36
C PRO A 434 9.89 9.48 -7.84
N THR A 435 8.74 10.10 -8.12
CA THR A 435 8.44 11.48 -7.73
C THR A 435 7.20 11.61 -6.84
N GLY A 436 6.58 10.49 -6.45
CA GLY A 436 5.31 10.52 -5.72
C GLY A 436 4.16 11.13 -6.52
N ALA A 437 4.31 11.31 -7.84
CA ALA A 437 3.26 11.87 -8.69
C ALA A 437 1.99 11.00 -8.67
N ILE A 438 2.15 9.70 -8.50
CA ILE A 438 1.04 8.77 -8.34
C ILE A 438 0.71 8.66 -6.85
N ARG A 439 -0.55 8.92 -6.49
CA ARG A 439 -1.01 8.92 -5.10
C ARG A 439 -2.46 8.50 -4.98
N ARG A 440 -2.89 8.10 -3.78
CA ARG A 440 -4.32 7.98 -3.48
C ARG A 440 -4.90 9.38 -3.25
N ALA A 441 -6.03 9.65 -3.88
CA ALA A 441 -6.82 10.85 -3.62
C ALA A 441 -7.50 10.74 -2.24
N GLU A 442 -7.93 11.87 -1.70
CA GLU A 442 -8.63 11.95 -0.40
C GLU A 442 -10.07 11.42 -0.46
N VAL A 443 -10.49 10.85 -1.59
CA VAL A 443 -11.84 10.36 -1.84
C VAL A 443 -11.79 8.91 -2.33
N GLY A 444 -12.29 7.99 -1.50
CA GLY A 444 -12.36 6.56 -1.80
C GLY A 444 -10.99 5.92 -2.09
N ASP A 445 -10.97 4.86 -2.89
CA ASP A 445 -9.75 4.15 -3.32
C ASP A 445 -9.16 4.70 -4.63
N VAL A 446 -9.47 5.96 -4.98
CA VAL A 446 -9.04 6.57 -6.24
C VAL A 446 -7.53 6.81 -6.21
N VAL A 447 -6.77 6.10 -7.03
CA VAL A 447 -5.41 6.48 -7.37
C VAL A 447 -5.44 7.55 -8.47
N GLU A 448 -4.64 8.61 -8.38
CA GLU A 448 -4.49 9.64 -9.41
C GLU A 448 -3.01 9.92 -9.74
N ILE A 449 -2.77 10.68 -10.81
CA ILE A 449 -1.45 11.23 -11.14
C ILE A 449 -1.55 12.76 -11.02
N ALA A 450 -0.67 13.35 -10.21
CA ALA A 450 -0.48 14.79 -10.15
C ALA A 450 0.48 15.22 -11.27
N ASP A 451 -0.04 15.88 -12.30
CA ASP A 451 0.73 16.32 -13.48
C ASP A 451 1.93 17.21 -13.11
N ALA A 452 1.78 18.05 -12.08
CA ALA A 452 2.85 18.92 -11.59
C ALA A 452 4.08 18.14 -11.10
N LEU A 453 3.87 16.93 -10.60
CA LEU A 453 4.91 16.04 -10.06
C LEU A 453 5.49 15.07 -11.10
N CYS A 454 4.82 14.91 -12.23
CA CYS A 454 5.19 13.90 -13.21
C CYS A 454 6.37 14.37 -14.05
N ILE A 455 7.46 13.60 -14.01
CA ILE A 455 8.67 13.87 -14.82
C ILE A 455 8.72 13.09 -16.14
N GLY A 456 7.65 12.36 -16.48
CA GLY A 456 7.57 11.62 -17.73
C GLY A 456 8.52 10.43 -17.86
N CYS A 457 9.01 9.87 -16.75
CA CYS A 457 10.00 8.77 -16.76
C CYS A 457 9.47 7.41 -17.25
N GLN A 458 8.16 7.29 -17.51
CA GLN A 458 7.49 6.07 -18.01
C GLN A 458 7.55 4.83 -17.10
N ALA A 459 8.20 4.89 -15.93
CA ALA A 459 8.27 3.76 -15.00
C ALA A 459 6.87 3.20 -14.65
N CYS A 460 5.89 4.09 -14.43
CA CYS A 460 4.52 3.68 -14.16
C CYS A 460 3.87 2.98 -15.36
N ALA A 461 4.07 3.49 -16.57
CA ALA A 461 3.53 2.88 -17.79
C ALA A 461 4.12 1.50 -18.05
N ASN A 462 5.44 1.35 -17.87
CA ASN A 462 6.15 0.09 -18.03
C ASN A 462 5.78 -0.95 -16.97
N ASN A 463 5.44 -0.51 -15.77
CA ASN A 463 5.12 -1.40 -14.65
C ASN A 463 3.63 -1.71 -14.51
N CYS A 464 2.75 -1.05 -15.29
CA CYS A 464 1.32 -1.32 -15.23
C CYS A 464 1.02 -2.63 -15.95
N PRO A 465 0.52 -3.68 -15.27
CA PRO A 465 0.27 -4.97 -15.92
C PRO A 465 -0.91 -4.94 -16.90
N TYR A 466 -1.64 -3.82 -16.98
CA TYR A 466 -2.85 -3.66 -17.78
C TYR A 466 -2.71 -2.61 -18.88
N ASP A 467 -1.49 -2.11 -19.11
CA ASP A 467 -1.19 -1.03 -20.07
C ASP A 467 -2.12 0.19 -19.93
N ALA A 468 -2.56 0.48 -18.71
CA ALA A 468 -3.63 1.43 -18.45
C ALA A 468 -3.16 2.89 -18.29
N ILE A 469 -1.87 3.15 -18.53
CA ILE A 469 -1.24 4.46 -18.38
C ILE A 469 -0.81 4.94 -19.76
N VAL A 470 -1.29 6.11 -20.14
CA VAL A 470 -1.02 6.73 -21.43
C VAL A 470 0.02 7.82 -21.25
N MET A 471 1.03 7.85 -22.12
CA MET A 471 2.01 8.93 -22.15
C MET A 471 1.56 9.99 -23.14
N HIS A 472 1.52 11.25 -22.71
CA HIS A 472 1.15 12.39 -23.53
C HIS A 472 2.34 13.33 -23.69
N GLU A 473 2.61 13.73 -24.93
CA GLU A 473 3.47 14.85 -25.22
C GLU A 473 2.73 16.16 -24.89
N THR A 474 3.37 17.02 -24.12
CA THR A 474 2.81 18.33 -23.74
C THR A 474 3.05 19.41 -24.80
N GLY A 475 3.95 19.16 -25.76
CA GLY A 475 4.48 20.17 -26.68
C GLY A 475 5.52 21.10 -26.03
N GLU A 476 5.75 20.97 -24.72
CA GLU A 476 6.75 21.73 -23.98
C GLU A 476 8.07 20.93 -23.89
N THR A 477 9.17 21.63 -23.60
CA THR A 477 10.42 21.02 -23.16
C THR A 477 10.69 21.36 -21.71
N TRP A 478 11.40 20.48 -21.01
CA TRP A 478 11.89 20.80 -19.68
C TRP A 478 12.86 21.98 -19.75
N ALA A 479 12.72 22.92 -18.82
CA ALA A 479 13.58 24.10 -18.75
C ALA A 479 15.07 23.72 -18.63
N GLU A 480 15.96 24.60 -19.10
CA GLU A 480 17.43 24.41 -19.02
C GLU A 480 17.96 24.35 -17.58
N ASN A 481 17.15 24.77 -16.62
CA ASN A 481 17.41 24.59 -15.20
C ASN A 481 16.65 23.41 -14.59
N MET A 482 16.06 22.49 -15.37
CA MET A 482 15.38 21.29 -14.86
C MET A 482 16.38 20.31 -14.21
N ILE A 483 15.96 19.55 -13.21
CA ILE A 483 16.66 18.40 -12.66
C ILE A 483 15.64 17.31 -12.38
N PRO A 484 15.98 16.04 -12.67
CA PRO A 484 17.30 15.54 -13.06
C PRO A 484 17.87 16.13 -14.36
N GLU A 485 19.17 16.45 -14.38
CA GLU A 485 19.82 17.16 -15.50
C GLU A 485 19.59 16.49 -16.85
N LEU A 486 19.47 15.16 -16.82
CA LEU A 486 19.12 14.33 -17.96
C LEU A 486 17.78 14.68 -18.63
N LEU A 487 16.91 15.47 -17.99
CA LEU A 487 15.62 15.91 -18.54
C LEU A 487 15.72 17.26 -19.26
N ARG A 488 16.73 18.10 -19.00
CA ARG A 488 16.84 19.46 -19.56
C ARG A 488 16.78 19.44 -21.08
N GLY A 489 15.99 20.35 -21.66
CA GLY A 489 15.81 20.48 -23.10
C GLY A 489 15.10 19.31 -23.76
N LYS A 490 14.75 18.24 -23.02
CA LYS A 490 13.99 17.11 -23.57
C LYS A 490 12.50 17.44 -23.61
N PRO A 491 11.76 16.84 -24.56
CA PRO A 491 10.31 16.92 -24.58
C PRO A 491 9.71 16.51 -23.24
N ARG A 492 8.78 17.33 -22.74
CA ARG A 492 8.07 17.06 -21.51
C ARG A 492 6.93 16.09 -21.82
N LEU A 493 7.06 14.88 -21.29
CA LEU A 493 6.05 13.84 -21.32
C LEU A 493 5.30 13.82 -19.99
N LEU A 494 3.99 13.61 -20.04
CA LEU A 494 3.15 13.40 -18.86
C LEU A 494 2.48 12.03 -18.95
N ALA A 495 2.59 11.26 -17.88
CA ALA A 495 1.79 10.05 -17.71
C ALA A 495 0.37 10.46 -17.29
N SER A 496 -0.64 9.89 -17.94
CA SER A 496 -2.03 10.01 -17.53
C SER A 496 -2.63 8.63 -17.29
N LYS A 497 -3.63 8.59 -16.42
CA LYS A 497 -4.44 7.40 -16.17
C LYS A 497 -5.81 7.86 -15.69
N CYS A 498 -6.83 7.01 -15.83
CA CYS A 498 -8.14 7.35 -15.29
C CYS A 498 -8.08 7.69 -13.79
N ASP A 499 -8.78 8.75 -13.40
CA ASP A 499 -9.00 9.22 -12.03
C ASP A 499 -10.48 9.10 -11.62
N LEU A 500 -11.27 8.30 -12.34
CA LEU A 500 -12.73 8.21 -12.22
C LEU A 500 -13.48 9.55 -12.33
N CYS A 501 -12.83 10.59 -12.87
CA CYS A 501 -13.36 11.96 -12.90
C CYS A 501 -13.84 12.42 -11.52
N TYR A 502 -13.17 11.99 -10.43
CA TYR A 502 -13.62 12.20 -9.04
C TYR A 502 -13.74 13.68 -8.64
N LYS A 503 -13.07 14.58 -9.36
CA LYS A 503 -13.16 16.03 -9.17
C LYS A 503 -14.42 16.64 -9.78
N THR A 504 -15.16 15.88 -10.59
CA THR A 504 -16.40 16.32 -11.22
C THR A 504 -17.60 15.72 -10.50
N ASN A 505 -18.70 16.47 -10.39
CA ASN A 505 -19.92 16.00 -9.71
C ASN A 505 -20.72 14.96 -10.51
N HIS A 506 -20.33 14.68 -11.76
CA HIS A 506 -21.09 13.79 -12.65
C HIS A 506 -20.52 12.38 -12.68
N GLY A 507 -19.31 12.15 -12.16
CA GLY A 507 -18.63 10.86 -12.23
C GLY A 507 -17.96 10.61 -13.59
N PRO A 508 -17.63 9.35 -13.95
CA PRO A 508 -16.79 9.04 -15.10
C PRO A 508 -17.40 9.49 -16.45
N ALA A 509 -16.77 10.48 -17.09
CA ALA A 509 -17.22 11.03 -18.37
C ALA A 509 -17.32 9.97 -19.48
N CYS A 510 -16.42 8.98 -19.47
CA CYS A 510 -16.45 7.88 -20.45
C CYS A 510 -17.72 7.01 -20.38
N VAL A 511 -18.36 6.92 -19.20
CA VAL A 511 -19.62 6.21 -18.99
C VAL A 511 -20.78 7.13 -19.34
N ASN A 512 -20.80 8.35 -18.79
CA ASN A 512 -21.91 9.28 -18.93
C ASN A 512 -22.11 9.77 -20.36
N ASN A 513 -21.02 9.93 -21.12
CA ASN A 513 -21.11 10.39 -22.51
C ASN A 513 -21.39 9.25 -23.49
N CYS A 514 -21.53 7.99 -23.04
CA CYS A 514 -21.88 6.91 -23.94
C CYS A 514 -23.37 6.99 -24.31
N PRO A 515 -23.74 7.33 -25.56
CA PRO A 515 -25.14 7.55 -25.92
C PRO A 515 -25.96 6.25 -25.95
N HIS A 516 -25.30 5.10 -25.94
CA HIS A 516 -25.92 3.77 -25.97
C HIS A 516 -25.84 3.05 -24.62
N GLY A 517 -25.25 3.66 -23.59
CA GLY A 517 -25.08 3.04 -22.26
C GLY A 517 -24.21 1.77 -22.25
N CYS A 518 -23.36 1.56 -23.26
CA CYS A 518 -22.55 0.35 -23.39
C CYS A 518 -21.20 0.42 -22.65
N ALA A 519 -20.77 1.60 -22.21
CA ALA A 519 -19.56 1.79 -21.40
C ALA A 519 -19.92 1.71 -19.92
N ILE A 520 -19.35 0.77 -19.18
CA ILE A 520 -19.76 0.42 -17.81
C ILE A 520 -18.52 0.30 -16.92
N ARG A 521 -18.60 0.83 -15.70
CA ARG A 521 -17.60 0.57 -14.64
C ARG A 521 -18.12 -0.56 -13.76
N ILE A 522 -17.37 -1.65 -13.67
CA ILE A 522 -17.65 -2.76 -12.77
C ILE A 522 -16.73 -2.71 -11.55
N GLY A 523 -17.25 -3.16 -10.40
CA GLY A 523 -16.50 -3.24 -9.15
C GLY A 523 -16.19 -4.66 -8.68
N SER A 524 -16.74 -5.68 -9.35
CA SER A 524 -16.52 -7.08 -8.98
C SER A 524 -16.53 -8.06 -10.15
N VAL A 525 -15.96 -9.24 -9.93
CA VAL A 525 -15.91 -10.34 -10.90
C VAL A 525 -17.32 -10.87 -11.18
N GLU A 526 -18.21 -10.89 -10.19
CA GLU A 526 -19.62 -11.31 -10.34
C GLU A 526 -20.42 -10.33 -11.21
N GLU A 527 -20.14 -9.03 -11.12
CA GLU A 527 -20.71 -8.03 -12.04
C GLU A 527 -20.24 -8.27 -13.48
N PHE A 528 -18.94 -8.51 -13.67
CA PHE A 528 -18.39 -8.83 -14.99
C PHE A 528 -19.05 -10.08 -15.58
N GLN A 529 -19.15 -11.16 -14.79
CA GLN A 529 -19.75 -12.41 -15.23
C GLN A 529 -21.22 -12.25 -15.61
N ARG A 530 -21.99 -11.50 -14.81
CA ARG A 530 -23.39 -11.19 -15.12
C ARG A 530 -23.53 -10.42 -16.43
N LEU A 531 -22.65 -9.45 -16.70
CA LEU A 531 -22.66 -8.71 -17.96
C LEU A 531 -22.28 -9.58 -19.15
N ALA A 532 -21.26 -10.43 -19.02
CA ALA A 532 -20.82 -11.34 -20.09
C ALA A 532 -21.88 -12.40 -20.45
N MET A 533 -22.77 -12.74 -19.51
CA MET A 533 -23.87 -13.68 -19.73
C MET A 533 -25.15 -13.04 -20.28
N ARG A 534 -25.23 -11.70 -20.34
CA ARG A 534 -26.37 -11.00 -20.97
C ARG A 534 -26.28 -11.21 -22.48
N ARG A 535 -27.17 -12.06 -22.99
CA ARG A 535 -27.35 -12.27 -24.42
C ARG A 535 -28.16 -11.15 -25.05
#